data_AF-A0A7D5VFK8-F1
#
_entry.id   AF-A0A7D5VFK8-F1
#
_cell.length_a   1.000
_cell.length_b   1.000
_cell.length_c   1.000
_cell.angle_alpha   90.00
_cell.angle_beta   90.00
_cell.angle_gamma   90.00
#
_symmetry.space_group_name_H-M   'P 1'
#
loop_
_entity.id
_entity.type
_entity.pdbx_description
1 polymer ?
#
loop_
_entity_poly.entity_id
_entity_poly.type
_entity_poly.pdbx_seq_one_letter_code
_entity_poly.pdbx_strand_id
1 'polypeptide(L)'
;MAGSSHGHGHTPAAWTGVIISFIGFLVAGALMVMGSVVGFWVGIALILLGAVVGGIMRAMGLGQNQKPLKMVGAAPLVAREPAAAES
;
A
#
# COMPACT_ATOMS: atom_id res chain seq x y z
N MET A 1 -7.18 2.83 -25.99
CA MET A 1 -6.05 2.85 -25.03
C MET A 1 -6.43 3.73 -23.85
N ALA A 2 -7.03 3.17 -22.78
CA ALA A 2 -7.19 3.87 -21.50
C ALA A 2 -7.46 2.85 -20.39
N GLY A 3 -6.47 2.66 -19.51
CA GLY A 3 -6.61 2.11 -18.17
C GLY A 3 -6.82 0.61 -18.04
N SER A 4 -5.75 -0.17 -18.08
CA SER A 4 -5.69 -1.47 -17.39
C SER A 4 -6.11 -1.27 -15.93
N SER A 5 -7.38 -1.59 -15.63
CA SER A 5 -7.95 -1.38 -14.29
C SER A 5 -7.08 -2.10 -13.26
N HIS A 6 -6.49 -1.29 -12.39
CA HIS A 6 -5.41 -1.65 -11.49
C HIS A 6 -5.89 -2.67 -10.46
N GLY A 7 -5.66 -3.96 -10.74
CA GLY A 7 -5.87 -5.08 -9.81
C GLY A 7 -4.92 -5.10 -8.60
N HIS A 8 -4.50 -3.94 -8.10
CA HIS A 8 -3.42 -3.78 -7.10
C HIS A 8 -3.87 -3.10 -5.79
N GLY A 9 -5.17 -2.86 -5.59
CA GLY A 9 -5.65 -2.07 -4.44
C GLY A 9 -7.00 -2.45 -3.84
N HIS A 10 -7.67 -3.52 -4.29
CA HIS A 10 -9.01 -3.88 -3.80
C HIS A 10 -9.04 -4.73 -2.53
N THR A 11 -7.90 -5.03 -1.91
CA THR A 11 -7.87 -5.69 -0.60
C THR A 11 -8.19 -4.67 0.49
N PRO A 12 -9.36 -4.74 1.16
CA PRO A 12 -9.73 -3.77 2.20
C PRO A 12 -8.67 -3.68 3.30
N ALA A 13 -7.92 -4.76 3.51
CA ALA A 13 -6.79 -4.85 4.42
C ALA A 13 -5.66 -3.84 4.18
N ALA A 14 -5.42 -3.41 2.94
CA ALA A 14 -4.39 -2.42 2.69
C ALA A 14 -4.84 -1.02 3.11
N TRP A 15 -6.14 -0.73 3.02
CA TRP A 15 -6.67 0.62 3.18
C TRP A 15 -7.16 0.89 4.61
N THR A 16 -7.65 -0.11 5.33
CA THR A 16 -8.15 0.03 6.70
C THR A 16 -7.06 0.48 7.68
N GLY A 17 -5.86 -0.11 7.63
CA GLY A 17 -4.74 0.31 8.49
C GLY A 17 -4.32 1.77 8.22
N VAL A 18 -4.38 2.20 6.96
CA VAL A 18 -4.04 3.58 6.55
C VAL A 18 -5.11 4.55 7.01
N ILE A 19 -6.41 4.24 6.84
CA ILE A 19 -7.50 5.09 7.32
C ILE A 19 -7.43 5.27 8.85
N ILE A 20 -7.21 4.19 9.61
CA ILE A 20 -7.17 4.25 11.07
C ILE A 20 -5.99 5.13 11.54
N SER A 21 -4.81 4.93 10.96
CA SER A 21 -3.64 5.76 11.27
C SER A 21 -3.81 7.22 10.84
N PHE A 22 -4.48 7.47 9.71
CA PHE A 22 -4.80 8.82 9.25
C PHE A 22 -5.76 9.54 10.20
N ILE A 23 -6.83 8.88 10.66
CA ILE A 23 -7.75 9.44 11.65
C ILE A 23 -7.00 9.70 12.97
N GLY A 24 -6.18 8.77 13.44
CA GLY A 24 -5.35 8.94 14.64
C GLY A 24 -4.42 10.16 14.54
N PHE A 25 -3.82 10.38 13.37
CA PHE A 25 -2.99 11.54 13.10
C PHE A 25 -3.78 12.87 13.15
N LEU A 26 -4.98 12.90 12.56
CA LEU A 26 -5.84 14.09 12.62
C LEU A 26 -6.27 14.41 14.06
N VAL A 27 -6.62 13.40 14.84
CA VAL A 27 -6.98 13.55 16.26
C VAL A 27 -5.79 14.01 17.09
N ALA A 28 -4.60 13.41 16.87
CA ALA A 28 -3.37 13.83 17.53
C ALA A 28 -3.04 15.31 17.22
N GLY A 29 -3.14 15.71 15.96
CA GLY A 29 -2.91 17.09 15.52
C GLY A 29 -3.88 18.08 16.14
N ALA A 30 -5.18 17.77 16.13
CA ALA A 30 -6.21 18.63 16.74
C ALA A 30 -6.01 18.80 18.25
N LEU A 31 -5.71 17.71 18.96
CA LEU A 31 -5.52 17.74 20.42
C LEU A 31 -4.19 18.35 20.86
N MET A 32 -3.16 18.27 20.01
CA MET A 32 -1.90 19.00 20.19
C MET A 32 -2.13 20.51 20.11
N VAL A 33 -2.96 20.98 19.15
CA VAL A 33 -3.31 22.40 19.01
C VAL A 33 -4.12 22.90 20.22
N MET A 34 -4.96 22.06 20.81
CA MET A 34 -5.69 22.37 22.04
C MET A 34 -4.82 22.36 23.31
N GLY A 35 -3.52 22.08 23.20
CA GLY A 35 -2.58 22.10 24.33
C GLY A 35 -2.74 20.93 25.30
N SER A 36 -3.49 19.88 24.94
CA SER A 36 -3.70 18.74 25.83
C SER A 36 -2.64 17.65 25.57
N VAL A 37 -1.66 17.56 26.48
CA VAL A 37 -0.62 16.50 26.43
C VAL A 37 -1.27 15.12 26.49
N VAL A 38 -2.35 14.96 27.27
CA VAL A 38 -3.12 13.72 27.37
C VAL A 38 -3.77 13.36 26.02
N GLY A 39 -4.35 14.34 25.32
CA GLY A 39 -4.99 14.10 24.02
C GLY A 39 -4.00 13.74 22.91
N PHE A 40 -2.77 14.26 22.96
CA PHE A 40 -1.68 13.81 22.08
C PHE A 40 -1.39 12.31 22.24
N TRP A 41 -1.29 11.83 23.49
CA TRP A 41 -1.06 10.39 23.76
C TRP A 41 -2.24 9.51 23.34
N VAL A 42 -3.48 10.00 23.45
CA VAL A 42 -4.66 9.33 22.90
C VAL A 42 -4.56 9.19 21.38
N GLY A 43 -4.12 10.24 20.69
CA GLY A 43 -3.85 10.19 19.25
C GLY A 43 -2.76 9.18 18.87
N ILE A 44 -1.66 9.13 19.63
CA ILE A 44 -0.59 8.13 19.46
C ILE A 44 -1.14 6.70 19.66
N ALA A 45 -1.96 6.47 20.69
CA ALA A 45 -2.59 5.17 20.94
C ALA A 45 -3.49 4.73 19.77
N LEU A 46 -4.22 5.66 19.15
CA LEU A 46 -5.01 5.40 17.94
C LEU A 46 -4.16 5.01 16.73
N ILE A 47 -3.01 5.66 16.53
CA ILE A 47 -2.08 5.30 15.45
C ILE A 47 -1.53 3.88 15.65
N LEU A 48 -1.14 3.55 16.88
CA LEU A 48 -0.68 2.20 17.23
C LEU A 48 -1.78 1.15 17.01
N LEU A 49 -3.03 1.48 17.33
CA LEU A 49 -4.17 0.59 17.04
C LEU A 49 -4.31 0.33 15.53
N GLY A 50 -4.09 1.33 14.68
CA GLY A 50 -4.06 1.17 13.23
C GLY A 50 -2.98 0.20 12.75
N ALA A 51 -1.79 0.26 13.37
CA ALA A 51 -0.70 -0.69 13.08
C ALA A 51 -1.04 -2.12 13.54
N VAL A 52 -1.67 -2.27 14.71
CA VAL A 52 -2.14 -3.57 15.21
C VAL A 52 -3.19 -4.18 14.27
N VAL A 53 -4.18 -3.41 13.84
CA VAL A 53 -5.19 -3.85 12.87
C VAL A 53 -4.54 -4.22 11.53
N GLY A 54 -3.60 -3.40 11.04
CA GLY A 54 -2.76 -3.70 9.88
C GLY A 54 -2.04 -5.05 9.98
N GLY A 55 -1.44 -5.31 11.14
CA GLY A 55 -0.76 -6.56 11.47
C GLY A 55 -1.70 -7.76 11.50
N ILE A 56 -2.87 -7.63 12.13
CA ILE A 56 -3.89 -8.69 12.20
C ILE A 56 -4.37 -9.07 10.80
N MET A 57 -4.67 -8.10 9.94
CA MET A 57 -5.13 -8.41 8.58
C MET A 57 -4.03 -9.02 7.70
N ARG A 58 -2.76 -8.64 7.93
CA ARG A 58 -1.61 -9.35 7.35
C ARG A 58 -1.55 -10.80 7.81
N ALA A 59 -1.74 -11.06 9.12
CA ALA A 59 -1.75 -12.40 9.70
C ALA A 59 -2.93 -13.25 9.20
N MET A 60 -4.07 -12.62 8.91
CA MET A 60 -5.24 -13.26 8.32
C MET A 60 -5.09 -13.58 6.82
N GLY A 61 -3.92 -13.33 6.20
CA GLY A 61 -3.68 -13.64 4.80
C GLY A 61 -4.38 -12.71 3.80
N LEU A 62 -5.00 -11.63 4.29
CA LEU A 62 -5.57 -10.56 3.45
C LEU A 62 -4.50 -9.57 2.96
N GLY A 63 -3.25 -9.74 3.42
CA GLY A 63 -2.08 -9.07 2.87
C GLY A 63 -1.68 -9.67 1.53
N GLN A 64 -1.35 -8.81 0.56
CA GLN A 64 -0.93 -9.22 -0.79
C GLN A 64 0.26 -10.19 -0.73
N ASN A 65 0.03 -11.45 -1.08
CA ASN A 65 1.09 -12.39 -1.41
C ASN A 65 1.79 -11.88 -2.67
N GLN A 66 2.90 -11.17 -2.48
CA GLN A 66 3.79 -10.78 -3.58
C GLN A 66 4.32 -12.09 -4.17
N LYS A 67 3.68 -12.61 -5.21
CA LYS A 67 4.22 -13.73 -5.98
C LYS A 67 5.47 -13.16 -6.68
N PRO A 68 6.70 -13.57 -6.30
CA PRO A 68 7.87 -13.06 -6.98
C PRO A 68 7.70 -13.45 -8.45
N LEU A 69 7.69 -12.45 -9.34
CA LEU A 69 7.69 -12.71 -10.77
C LEU A 69 8.96 -13.50 -11.05
N LYS A 70 8.79 -14.80 -11.29
CA LYS A 70 9.86 -15.65 -11.78
C LYS A 70 10.24 -15.04 -13.12
N MET A 71 11.38 -14.36 -13.20
CA MET A 71 11.95 -13.90 -14.46
C MET A 71 12.23 -15.15 -15.30
N VAL A 72 11.25 -15.54 -16.12
CA VAL A 72 11.44 -16.55 -17.14
C VAL A 72 12.16 -15.86 -18.27
N GLY A 73 13.45 -16.13 -18.36
CA GLY A 73 14.27 -15.83 -19.53
C GLY A 73 14.68 -14.36 -19.62
N ALA A 74 15.93 -14.10 -19.25
CA ALA A 74 16.73 -13.19 -20.05
C ALA A 74 16.85 -13.80 -21.46
N ALA A 75 15.84 -13.58 -22.31
CA ALA A 75 15.98 -13.82 -23.74
C ALA A 75 16.99 -12.79 -24.25
N PRO A 76 18.07 -13.19 -24.93
CA PRO A 76 19.07 -12.26 -25.41
C PRO A 76 18.38 -11.28 -26.37
N LEU A 77 18.68 -9.99 -26.22
CA LEU A 77 18.29 -8.92 -27.15
C LEU A 77 18.99 -9.05 -28.53
N VAL A 78 19.28 -10.27 -28.99
CA VAL A 78 20.02 -10.59 -30.21
C VAL A 78 19.08 -11.19 -31.24
N ALA A 79 18.13 -10.38 -31.69
CA ALA A 79 17.46 -10.55 -32.97
C ALA A 79 16.95 -9.19 -33.46
N ARG A 80 17.81 -8.16 -33.35
CA ARG A 80 17.65 -6.97 -34.17
C ARG A 80 18.57 -7.13 -35.36
N GLU A 81 18.00 -7.58 -36.47
CA GLU A 81 18.27 -7.19 -37.86
C GLU A 81 17.86 -8.31 -38.83
N PRO A 82 17.71 -8.05 -40.15
CA PRO A 82 17.57 -6.77 -40.88
C PRO A 82 16.40 -6.80 -41.90
N ALA A 83 16.01 -5.61 -42.39
CA ALA A 83 15.46 -5.37 -43.73
C ALA A 83 14.46 -6.38 -44.35
N ALA A 84 13.16 -6.05 -44.37
CA ALA A 84 12.25 -6.23 -45.53
C ALA A 84 10.79 -5.92 -45.14
N ALA A 85 10.05 -5.34 -46.09
CA ALA A 85 8.60 -5.06 -46.11
C ALA A 85 8.15 -3.95 -45.15
N GLU A 86 7.59 -2.81 -45.58
CA GLU A 86 6.76 -2.56 -46.75
C GLU A 86 6.92 -1.09 -47.18
N SER A 87 6.95 -0.91 -48.51
CA SER A 87 6.81 0.33 -49.27
C SER A 87 5.38 0.86 -49.25
#